data_AF-A0A357MJK4-F1
#
_entry.id   AF-A0A357MJK4-F1
#
_cell.length_a   1.000
_cell.length_b   1.000
_cell.length_c   1.000
_cell.angle_alpha   90.00
_cell.angle_beta   90.00
_cell.angle_gamma   90.00
#
_symmetry.space_group_name_H-M   'P 1'
#
loop_
_entity.id
_entity.type
_entity.pdbx_description
1 polymer ?
#
loop_
_entity_poly.entity_id
_entity_poly.type
_entity_poly.pdbx_seq_one_letter_code
_entity_poly.pdbx_strand_id
1 'polypeptide(L)'
;MPLSSLRPLVALLALMVLAACARPPDLIGVDDPDRPALLQTGADRQTIYIATTRAASEADGVFYSGIRAPDLGYASVVVTIPPGHQPGVIERARDLPPDPRRHFTVVEPTVYDTDAVFVAQLRRALARRAPQDRTILLFLHGYNNTMSDAVLRTAQFVEMSTISTAFWWPGRS
;
A
#
# COMPACT_ATOMS: atom_id res chain seq x y z
N MET A 1 33.56 -11.18 36.18
CA MET A 1 32.90 -10.12 35.37
C MET A 1 31.94 -9.38 36.28
N PRO A 2 32.09 -8.06 36.52
CA PRO A 2 31.27 -7.37 37.50
C PRO A 2 29.84 -7.24 36.97
N LEU A 3 28.84 -7.56 37.81
CA LEU A 3 27.40 -7.48 37.52
C LEU A 3 26.96 -6.09 37.00
N SER A 4 27.75 -5.04 37.24
CA SER A 4 27.54 -3.69 36.69
C SER A 4 27.61 -3.63 35.16
N SER A 5 28.37 -4.52 34.52
CA SER A 5 28.52 -4.58 33.05
C SER A 5 27.32 -5.21 32.35
N LEU A 6 26.47 -5.95 33.08
CA LEU A 6 25.32 -6.66 32.54
C LEU A 6 24.09 -5.75 32.38
N ARG A 7 23.95 -4.74 33.25
CA ARG A 7 22.85 -3.77 33.23
C ARG A 7 22.75 -2.96 31.92
N PRO A 8 23.83 -2.36 31.38
CA PRO A 8 23.75 -1.63 30.11
C PRO A 8 23.47 -2.56 28.93
N LEU A 9 23.95 -3.81 28.96
CA LEU A 9 23.69 -4.81 27.93
C LEU A 9 22.20 -5.20 27.91
N VAL A 10 21.60 -5.48 29.07
CA VAL A 10 20.17 -5.80 29.20
C VAL A 10 19.31 -4.61 28.78
N ALA A 11 19.68 -3.39 29.15
CA ALA A 11 18.99 -2.17 28.71
C ALA A 11 19.06 -1.99 27.19
N LEU A 12 20.24 -2.18 26.58
CA LEU A 12 20.44 -2.10 25.13
C LEU A 12 19.62 -3.16 24.38
N LEU A 13 19.59 -4.40 24.89
CA LEU A 13 18.79 -5.48 24.30
C LEU A 13 17.29 -5.17 24.38
N ALA A 14 16.83 -4.65 25.52
CA ALA A 14 15.43 -4.24 25.70
C ALA A 14 15.04 -3.09 24.74
N LEU A 15 15.93 -2.11 24.56
CA LEU A 15 15.76 -1.02 23.58
C LEU A 15 15.69 -1.53 22.14
N MET A 16 16.52 -2.51 21.76
CA MET A 16 16.47 -3.13 20.43
C MET A 16 15.17 -3.91 20.18
N VAL A 17 14.66 -4.62 21.20
CA VAL A 17 13.38 -5.34 21.10
C VAL A 17 12.21 -4.36 20.94
N LEU A 18 12.22 -3.21 21.62
CA LEU A 18 11.20 -2.18 21.48
C LEU A 18 11.20 -1.53 20.08
N ALA A 19 12.36 -1.32 19.48
CA ALA A 19 12.47 -0.77 18.13
C ALA A 19 11.94 -1.72 17.03
N ALA A 20 11.94 -3.04 17.29
CA ALA A 20 11.41 -4.03 16.34
C ALA A 20 9.89 -3.97 16.16
N CYS A 21 9.17 -3.26 17.05
CA CYS A 21 7.71 -3.08 16.93
C CYS A 21 7.32 -1.83 16.13
N ALA A 22 8.26 -1.00 15.68
CA ALA A 22 7.96 0.17 14.87
C ALA A 22 7.41 -0.25 13.50
N ARG A 23 6.29 0.33 13.10
CA ARG A 23 5.71 0.09 11.77
C ARG A 23 6.43 0.95 10.72
N PRO A 24 6.61 0.44 9.50
CA PRO A 24 7.06 1.26 8.38
C PRO A 24 6.11 2.44 8.13
N PRO A 25 6.62 3.56 7.57
CA PRO A 25 5.78 4.71 7.23
C PRO A 25 4.75 4.35 6.16
N ASP A 26 3.59 5.00 6.20
CA ASP A 26 2.58 4.94 5.15
C ASP A 26 3.05 5.68 3.88
N LEU A 27 2.57 5.26 2.71
CA LEU A 27 3.17 5.64 1.41
C LEU A 27 2.20 6.30 0.42
N ILE A 28 0.90 6.29 0.71
CA ILE A 28 -0.10 6.66 -0.31
C ILE A 28 -0.07 8.17 -0.56
N GLY A 29 0.26 8.55 -1.79
CA GLY A 29 0.39 9.94 -2.20
C GLY A 29 1.75 10.57 -1.86
N VAL A 30 2.71 9.81 -1.32
CA VAL A 30 4.06 10.31 -1.06
C VAL A 30 4.94 10.03 -2.28
N ASP A 31 5.28 11.08 -3.02
CA ASP A 31 6.16 11.02 -4.20
C ASP A 31 7.38 11.92 -4.02
N ASP A 32 8.49 11.57 -4.68
CA ASP A 32 9.69 12.38 -4.74
C ASP A 32 9.55 13.37 -5.93
N PRO A 33 9.48 14.70 -5.70
CA PRO A 33 9.30 15.66 -6.78
C PRO A 33 10.49 15.70 -7.75
N ASP A 34 11.69 15.35 -7.30
CA ASP A 34 12.89 15.31 -8.14
C ASP A 34 12.97 13.99 -8.94
N ARG A 35 12.26 12.96 -8.47
CA ARG A 35 12.22 11.63 -9.09
C ARG A 35 10.80 11.06 -9.09
N PRO A 36 9.87 11.63 -9.88
CA PRO A 36 8.48 11.22 -9.85
C PRO A 36 8.33 9.75 -10.22
N ALA A 37 7.58 9.00 -9.42
CA ALA A 37 7.42 7.56 -9.62
C ALA A 37 6.89 7.20 -11.02
N LEU A 38 5.99 8.03 -11.56
CA LEU A 38 5.39 7.83 -12.88
C LEU A 38 6.30 8.20 -14.05
N LEU A 39 7.49 8.72 -13.80
CA LEU A 39 8.51 8.93 -14.81
C LEU A 39 9.64 7.88 -14.73
N GLN A 40 9.59 7.00 -13.72
CA GLN A 40 10.58 5.94 -13.58
C GLN A 40 10.49 4.94 -14.75
N THR A 41 11.60 4.84 -15.48
CA THR A 41 11.73 3.89 -16.58
C THR A 41 11.96 2.47 -16.06
N GLY A 42 11.33 1.49 -16.71
CA GLY A 42 11.45 0.06 -16.35
C GLY A 42 10.63 -0.36 -15.14
N ALA A 43 9.87 0.55 -14.51
CA ALA A 43 8.94 0.21 -13.44
C ALA A 43 7.63 -0.30 -14.03
N ASP A 44 7.09 -1.39 -13.47
CA ASP A 44 5.74 -1.84 -13.78
C ASP A 44 4.70 -1.00 -13.01
N ARG A 45 3.48 -0.89 -13.53
CA ARG A 45 2.42 -0.05 -12.97
C ARG A 45 1.13 -0.81 -12.83
N GLN A 46 0.60 -0.81 -11.61
CA GLN A 46 -0.68 -1.44 -11.30
C GLN A 46 -1.64 -0.42 -10.70
N THR A 47 -2.78 -0.20 -11.35
CA THR A 47 -3.87 0.58 -10.76
C THR A 47 -4.66 -0.30 -9.80
N ILE A 48 -4.74 0.11 -8.54
CA ILE A 48 -5.49 -0.59 -7.50
C ILE A 48 -6.75 0.20 -7.18
N TYR A 49 -7.91 -0.44 -7.38
CA TYR A 49 -9.22 0.10 -7.04
C TYR A 49 -9.62 -0.32 -5.64
N ILE A 50 -10.14 0.63 -4.85
CA ILE A 50 -10.36 0.53 -3.42
C ILE A 50 -11.82 0.83 -3.10
N ALA A 51 -12.45 -0.03 -2.31
CA ALA A 51 -13.71 0.25 -1.64
C ALA A 51 -13.53 -0.03 -0.14
N THR A 52 -13.73 0.96 0.73
CA THR A 52 -13.34 0.88 2.15
C THR A 52 -14.39 1.48 3.07
N THR A 53 -14.47 0.99 4.30
CA THR A 53 -15.24 1.63 5.39
C THR A 53 -14.36 2.45 6.31
N ARG A 54 -13.12 2.74 5.91
CA ARG A 54 -12.20 3.56 6.69
C ARG A 54 -12.46 5.04 6.41
N ALA A 55 -12.37 5.88 7.43
CA ALA A 55 -12.48 7.32 7.29
C ALA A 55 -11.25 7.88 6.57
N ALA A 56 -11.48 8.88 5.71
CA ALA A 56 -10.41 9.65 5.10
C ALA A 56 -9.48 10.24 6.16
N SER A 57 -8.24 10.51 5.80
CA SER A 57 -7.25 11.09 6.70
C SER A 57 -6.57 12.28 6.03
N GLU A 58 -6.22 13.26 6.85
CA GLU A 58 -5.47 14.46 6.44
C GLU A 58 -3.96 14.29 6.67
N ALA A 59 -3.52 13.15 7.23
CA ALA A 59 -2.12 12.91 7.52
C ALA A 59 -1.38 12.45 6.26
N ASP A 60 -0.20 13.02 6.03
CA ASP A 60 0.63 12.70 4.86
C ASP A 60 0.92 11.20 4.77
N GLY A 61 0.78 10.64 3.57
CA GLY A 61 0.93 9.21 3.30
C GLY A 61 -0.22 8.33 3.77
N VAL A 62 -1.05 8.82 4.70
CA VAL A 62 -2.21 8.10 5.25
C VAL A 62 -3.45 8.51 4.47
N PHE A 63 -3.77 7.78 3.40
CA PHE A 63 -4.95 8.11 2.58
C PHE A 63 -6.29 7.79 3.28
N TYR A 64 -6.34 6.68 4.02
CA TYR A 64 -7.46 6.29 4.86
C TYR A 64 -6.97 5.84 6.24
N SER A 65 -7.55 6.43 7.29
CA SER A 65 -7.19 6.19 8.70
C SER A 65 -7.59 4.81 9.22
N GLY A 66 -7.19 4.46 10.45
CA GLY A 66 -7.68 3.29 11.19
C GLY A 66 -9.14 3.36 11.63
N ILE A 67 -9.75 4.53 11.53
CA ILE A 67 -11.08 4.80 12.07
C ILE A 67 -12.13 4.41 11.05
N ARG A 68 -13.28 3.91 11.52
CA ARG A 68 -14.40 3.55 10.66
C ARG A 68 -15.23 4.78 10.28
N ALA A 69 -15.58 4.89 9.01
CA ALA A 69 -16.57 5.82 8.49
C ALA A 69 -17.98 5.20 8.51
N PRO A 70 -19.04 6.04 8.59
CA PRO A 70 -20.42 5.57 8.49
C PRO A 70 -20.73 4.99 7.09
N ASP A 71 -20.13 5.57 6.06
CA ASP A 71 -20.36 5.21 4.65
C ASP A 71 -19.14 4.53 4.01
N LEU A 72 -19.36 3.91 2.85
CA LEU A 72 -18.31 3.37 2.00
C LEU A 72 -17.58 4.51 1.27
N GLY A 73 -16.26 4.52 1.37
CA GLY A 73 -15.38 5.32 0.51
C GLY A 73 -14.91 4.51 -0.70
N TYR A 74 -14.79 5.18 -1.84
CA TYR A 74 -14.29 4.61 -3.08
C TYR A 74 -13.08 5.39 -3.57
N ALA A 75 -12.05 4.69 -4.00
CA ALA A 75 -10.85 5.33 -4.52
C ALA A 75 -10.06 4.44 -5.48
N SER A 76 -9.02 4.99 -6.09
CA SER A 76 -7.95 4.22 -6.72
C SER A 76 -6.61 4.87 -6.47
N VAL A 77 -5.55 4.07 -6.62
CA VAL A 77 -4.15 4.52 -6.57
C VAL A 77 -3.38 3.84 -7.71
N VAL A 78 -2.25 4.42 -8.10
CA VAL A 78 -1.28 3.79 -8.99
C VAL A 78 -0.09 3.35 -8.16
N VAL A 79 0.21 2.05 -8.22
CA VAL A 79 1.40 1.47 -7.60
C VAL A 79 2.47 1.29 -8.66
N THR A 80 3.68 1.81 -8.41
CA THR A 80 4.83 1.49 -9.25
C THR A 80 5.69 0.44 -8.58
N ILE A 81 6.07 -0.59 -9.35
CA ILE A 81 6.90 -1.71 -8.89
C ILE A 81 8.31 -1.50 -9.43
N PRO A 82 9.35 -1.51 -8.58
CA PRO A 82 10.70 -1.17 -9.02
C PRO A 82 11.25 -2.19 -10.02
N PRO A 83 12.13 -1.79 -10.97
CA PRO A 83 12.66 -2.70 -11.99
C PRO A 83 13.42 -3.93 -11.44
N GLY A 84 13.96 -3.82 -10.21
CA GLY A 84 14.70 -4.89 -9.54
C GLY A 84 13.87 -5.73 -8.57
N HIS A 85 12.54 -5.71 -8.69
CA HIS A 85 11.63 -6.43 -7.80
C HIS A 85 11.91 -7.94 -7.75
N GLN A 86 11.86 -8.50 -6.55
CA GLN A 86 11.98 -9.94 -6.32
C GLN A 86 10.62 -10.55 -5.95
N PRO A 87 10.16 -11.60 -6.64
CA PRO A 87 8.91 -12.28 -6.31
C PRO A 87 8.82 -12.66 -4.83
N GLY A 88 7.70 -12.31 -4.19
CA GLY A 88 7.47 -12.55 -2.77
C GLY A 88 8.12 -11.54 -1.80
N VAL A 89 8.89 -10.56 -2.30
CA VAL A 89 9.47 -9.47 -1.50
C VAL A 89 8.70 -8.17 -1.77
N ILE A 90 8.34 -7.42 -0.73
CA ILE A 90 7.84 -6.04 -0.91
C ILE A 90 9.00 -5.11 -0.55
N GLU A 91 9.63 -4.49 -1.55
CA GLU A 91 10.68 -3.49 -1.36
C GLU A 91 10.07 -2.19 -0.82
N ARG A 92 9.69 -2.18 0.45
CA ARG A 92 9.10 -1.02 1.10
C ARG A 92 10.18 -0.03 1.53
N ALA A 93 9.95 1.25 1.26
CA ALA A 93 10.79 2.31 1.79
C ALA A 93 10.71 2.38 3.33
N ARG A 94 11.86 2.54 3.97
CA ARG A 94 11.97 2.77 5.43
C ARG A 94 11.90 4.25 5.78
N ASP A 95 12.32 5.08 4.84
CA ASP A 95 12.37 6.54 4.93
C ASP A 95 11.57 7.14 3.76
N LEU A 96 10.98 8.30 3.97
CA LEU A 96 10.22 9.03 2.95
C LEU A 96 11.06 10.18 2.36
N PRO A 97 10.86 10.54 1.08
CA PRO A 97 10.00 9.88 0.10
C PRO A 97 10.60 8.56 -0.45
N PRO A 98 9.79 7.64 -0.99
CA PRO A 98 10.28 6.37 -1.54
C PRO A 98 11.05 6.57 -2.87
N ASP A 99 12.23 5.97 -3.00
CA ASP A 99 12.96 5.92 -4.29
C ASP A 99 12.33 4.89 -5.26
N PRO A 100 11.71 5.32 -6.39
CA PRO A 100 10.99 4.42 -7.30
C PRO A 100 11.88 3.42 -8.05
N ARG A 101 13.20 3.62 -8.05
CA ARG A 101 14.15 2.64 -8.62
C ARG A 101 14.31 1.42 -7.74
N ARG A 102 14.01 1.56 -6.45
CA ARG A 102 14.34 0.60 -5.39
C ARG A 102 13.14 0.13 -4.61
N HIS A 103 12.08 0.93 -4.57
CA HIS A 103 10.94 0.68 -3.72
C HIS A 103 9.64 0.69 -4.51
N PHE A 104 8.65 -0.01 -3.96
CA PHE A 104 7.27 0.26 -4.33
C PHE A 104 6.91 1.69 -3.96
N THR A 105 6.17 2.37 -4.85
CA THR A 105 5.55 3.66 -4.57
C THR A 105 4.05 3.56 -4.76
N VAL A 106 3.30 4.44 -4.10
CA VAL A 106 1.84 4.51 -4.25
C VAL A 106 1.47 5.96 -4.49
N VAL A 107 1.12 6.28 -5.72
CA VAL A 107 0.89 7.64 -6.22
C VAL A 107 -0.49 7.78 -6.85
N GLU A 108 -0.85 9.00 -7.24
CA GLU A 108 -2.16 9.35 -7.84
C GLU A 108 -3.39 8.83 -7.07
N PRO A 109 -3.50 9.09 -5.74
CA PRO A 109 -4.73 8.80 -5.02
C PRO A 109 -5.88 9.60 -5.65
N THR A 110 -6.90 8.88 -6.10
CA THR A 110 -8.13 9.44 -6.68
C THR A 110 -9.32 8.96 -5.89
N VAL A 111 -10.11 9.88 -5.34
CA VAL A 111 -11.38 9.56 -4.65
C VAL A 111 -12.54 9.62 -5.64
N TYR A 112 -13.51 8.72 -5.50
CA TYR A 112 -14.72 8.71 -6.29
C TYR A 112 -15.94 9.01 -5.41
N ASP A 113 -16.74 9.98 -5.83
CA ASP A 113 -17.89 10.46 -5.03
C ASP A 113 -19.00 9.42 -4.89
N THR A 114 -19.14 8.52 -5.87
CA THR A 114 -20.21 7.52 -5.89
C THR A 114 -19.69 6.16 -6.36
N ASP A 115 -20.40 5.12 -5.94
CA ASP A 115 -20.20 3.74 -6.42
C ASP A 115 -20.37 3.63 -7.93
N ALA A 116 -21.32 4.35 -8.52
CA ALA A 116 -21.55 4.38 -9.95
C ALA A 116 -20.32 4.89 -10.73
N VAL A 117 -19.68 5.96 -10.25
CA VAL A 117 -18.44 6.49 -10.85
C VAL A 117 -17.30 5.48 -10.69
N PHE A 118 -17.14 4.90 -9.50
CA PHE A 118 -16.13 3.87 -9.24
C PHE A 118 -16.27 2.66 -10.16
N VAL A 119 -17.47 2.09 -10.25
CA VAL A 119 -17.79 0.94 -11.12
C VAL A 119 -17.56 1.29 -12.59
N ALA A 120 -17.90 2.51 -13.02
CA ALA A 120 -17.64 2.95 -14.38
C ALA A 120 -16.14 2.98 -14.70
N GLN A 121 -15.30 3.44 -13.78
CA GLN A 121 -13.84 3.46 -13.96
C GLN A 121 -13.25 2.05 -14.00
N LEU A 122 -13.69 1.17 -13.09
CA LEU A 122 -13.27 -0.23 -13.10
C LEU A 122 -13.64 -0.93 -14.42
N ARG A 123 -14.88 -0.74 -14.91
CA ARG A 123 -15.33 -1.29 -16.20
C ARG A 123 -14.48 -0.76 -17.37
N ARG A 124 -14.14 0.53 -17.37
CA ARG A 124 -13.25 1.12 -18.38
C ARG A 124 -11.86 0.50 -18.34
N ALA A 125 -11.32 0.23 -17.15
CA ALA A 125 -10.03 -0.44 -17.02
C ALA A 125 -10.04 -1.87 -17.55
N LEU A 126 -11.08 -2.64 -17.23
CA LEU A 126 -11.26 -4.00 -17.75
C LEU A 126 -11.48 -4.02 -19.27
N ALA A 127 -12.21 -3.05 -19.82
CA ALA A 127 -12.46 -2.96 -21.25
C ALA A 127 -11.18 -2.78 -22.09
N ARG A 128 -10.13 -2.17 -21.50
CA ARG A 128 -8.81 -2.02 -22.14
C ARG A 128 -8.01 -3.32 -22.22
N ARG A 129 -8.42 -4.36 -21.47
CA ARG A 129 -7.78 -5.68 -21.49
C ARG A 129 -8.49 -6.61 -22.49
N ALA A 130 -7.73 -7.58 -23.02
CA ALA A 130 -8.28 -8.63 -23.85
C ALA A 130 -9.33 -9.43 -23.06
N PRO A 131 -10.40 -9.98 -23.69
CA PRO A 131 -11.50 -10.63 -22.99
C PRO A 131 -11.07 -11.70 -21.97
N GLN A 132 -10.04 -12.48 -22.29
CA GLN A 132 -9.48 -13.53 -21.40
C GLN A 132 -8.73 -12.97 -20.18
N ASP A 133 -8.33 -11.70 -20.19
CA ASP A 133 -7.54 -11.03 -19.14
C ASP A 133 -8.39 -10.07 -18.28
N ARG A 134 -9.72 -10.17 -18.36
CA ARG A 134 -10.68 -9.33 -17.61
C ARG A 134 -11.06 -9.93 -16.25
N THR A 135 -10.11 -10.57 -15.59
CA THR A 135 -10.33 -11.19 -14.28
C THR A 135 -10.07 -10.20 -13.15
N ILE A 136 -10.92 -10.26 -12.14
CA ILE A 136 -10.83 -9.44 -10.93
C ILE A 136 -10.27 -10.30 -9.78
N LEU A 137 -9.20 -9.82 -9.15
CA LEU A 137 -8.70 -10.33 -7.87
C LEU A 137 -9.42 -9.53 -6.79
N LEU A 138 -9.86 -10.15 -5.71
CA LEU A 138 -10.38 -9.41 -4.56
C LEU A 138 -9.47 -9.71 -3.37
N PHE A 139 -8.65 -8.74 -2.97
CA PHE A 139 -7.69 -8.95 -1.88
C PHE A 139 -8.25 -8.57 -0.51
N LEU A 140 -8.69 -9.55 0.28
CA LEU A 140 -9.17 -9.34 1.64
C LEU A 140 -8.04 -9.19 2.67
N HIS A 141 -7.76 -7.98 3.18
CA HIS A 141 -6.75 -7.84 4.23
C HIS A 141 -7.27 -8.26 5.62
N GLY A 142 -6.41 -8.90 6.41
CA GLY A 142 -6.72 -9.27 7.79
C GLY A 142 -6.62 -8.11 8.78
N TYR A 143 -6.81 -8.43 10.07
CA TYR A 143 -6.59 -7.49 11.17
C TYR A 143 -5.16 -6.93 11.18
N ASN A 144 -5.00 -5.71 11.70
CA ASN A 144 -3.71 -5.06 11.90
C ASN A 144 -2.87 -4.76 10.63
N ASN A 145 -3.53 -4.36 9.53
CA ASN A 145 -2.86 -3.85 8.34
C ASN A 145 -3.21 -2.38 8.10
N THR A 146 -2.23 -1.59 7.67
CA THR A 146 -2.47 -0.24 7.15
C THR A 146 -3.06 -0.31 5.74
N MET A 147 -3.57 0.82 5.25
CA MET A 147 -4.04 0.92 3.88
C MET A 147 -2.89 0.69 2.88
N SER A 148 -1.72 1.28 3.15
CA SER A 148 -0.51 1.08 2.36
C SER A 148 -0.13 -0.41 2.30
N ASP A 149 -0.15 -1.10 3.44
CA ASP A 149 0.17 -2.54 3.51
C ASP A 149 -0.75 -3.40 2.66
N ALA A 150 -2.04 -3.07 2.60
CA ALA A 150 -3.01 -3.78 1.78
C ALA A 150 -2.79 -3.52 0.29
N VAL A 151 -2.55 -2.25 -0.08
CA VAL A 151 -2.27 -1.84 -1.47
C VAL A 151 -1.01 -2.51 -2.00
N LEU A 152 0.10 -2.47 -1.25
CA LEU A 152 1.37 -3.05 -1.68
C LEU A 152 1.27 -4.56 -1.90
N ARG A 153 0.63 -5.29 -0.97
CA ARG A 153 0.41 -6.74 -1.13
C ARG A 153 -0.49 -7.07 -2.31
N THR A 154 -1.54 -6.26 -2.53
CA THR A 154 -2.40 -6.44 -3.70
C THR A 154 -1.58 -6.29 -4.97
N ALA A 155 -0.78 -5.22 -5.09
CA ALA A 155 0.04 -4.97 -6.27
C ALA A 155 1.05 -6.09 -6.53
N GLN A 156 1.69 -6.62 -5.48
CA GLN A 156 2.56 -7.79 -5.60
C GLN A 156 1.81 -9.01 -6.16
N PHE A 157 0.60 -9.31 -5.69
CA PHE A 157 -0.17 -10.43 -6.23
C PHE A 157 -0.57 -10.22 -7.71
N VAL A 158 -0.89 -8.99 -8.10
CA VAL A 158 -1.26 -8.64 -9.50
C VAL A 158 -0.04 -8.65 -10.43
N GLU A 159 1.14 -8.37 -9.92
CA GLU A 159 2.38 -8.49 -10.71
C GLU A 159 2.70 -9.97 -10.96
N MET A 160 2.55 -10.79 -9.91
CA MET A 160 2.80 -12.23 -9.98
C MET A 160 1.68 -13.00 -10.72
N SER A 161 0.51 -12.40 -10.94
CA SER A 161 -0.64 -13.01 -11.62
C SER A 161 -1.49 -11.96 -12.33
N THR A 162 -1.92 -12.17 -13.58
CA THR A 162 -2.60 -11.20 -14.47
C THR A 162 -3.98 -10.65 -14.00
N ILE A 163 -4.17 -10.27 -12.73
CA ILE A 163 -5.49 -10.19 -12.11
C ILE A 163 -5.57 -9.07 -11.05
N SER A 164 -6.54 -8.14 -11.15
CA SER A 164 -6.62 -6.93 -10.30
C SER A 164 -8.01 -6.61 -9.73
N THR A 165 -8.15 -6.34 -8.41
CA THR A 165 -9.08 -5.43 -7.66
C THR A 165 -8.78 -5.49 -6.11
N ALA A 166 -9.10 -4.46 -5.32
CA ALA A 166 -8.98 -4.45 -3.84
C ALA A 166 -10.32 -4.08 -3.13
N PHE A 167 -10.33 -4.13 -1.79
CA PHE A 167 -11.35 -4.80 -0.94
C PHE A 167 -11.90 -4.03 0.28
N TRP A 168 -13.04 -4.54 0.81
CA TRP A 168 -13.86 -4.15 1.99
C TRP A 168 -14.11 -5.28 3.06
N TRP A 169 -13.89 -5.08 4.37
CA TRP A 169 -14.73 -5.53 5.53
C TRP A 169 -14.07 -5.21 6.90
N PRO A 170 -14.82 -4.94 8.01
CA PRO A 170 -14.27 -4.63 9.33
C PRO A 170 -14.08 -5.85 10.24
N GLY A 171 -12.91 -5.95 10.86
CA GLY A 171 -12.67 -6.77 12.06
C GLY A 171 -12.80 -5.93 13.33
N ARG A 172 -13.51 -6.45 14.34
CA ARG A 172 -13.86 -5.79 15.60
C ARG A 172 -12.66 -5.76 16.56
N SER A 173 -12.34 -4.60 17.11
CA SER A 173 -12.33 -4.26 18.56
C SER A 173 -11.85 -2.83 18.71
#